data_AF-A0A431R6M3-F1
#
_entry.id   AF-A0A431R6M3-F1
#
_cell.length_a   1.000
_cell.length_b   1.000
_cell.length_c   1.000
_cell.angle_alpha   90.00
_cell.angle_beta   90.00
_cell.angle_gamma   90.00
#
_symmetry.space_group_name_H-M   'P 1'
#
loop_
_entity.id
_entity.type
_entity.pdbx_description
1 polymer ?
#
loop_
_entity_poly.entity_id
_entity_poly.type
_entity_poly.pdbx_seq_one_letter_code
_entity_poly.pdbx_strand_id
1 'polypeptide(L)'
;MAGLLIAWVIGTFLYFKIVIDWAFDADIMISAAILIAILEGTSAIFVVGLHAVQLLNYDWATGSISTGFRTTVRKTALILFATMLFNIICARLIIFGFSSELNGEIRNFCQTGCLVHGTILKFSVIIIIPLLFHYAAAVAGTYRTAK
;
A
#
# COMPACT_ATOMS: atom_id res chain seq x y z
N MET A 1 -1.80 14.62 13.75
CA MET A 1 -2.42 13.56 12.92
C MET A 1 -2.73 14.06 11.51
N ALA A 2 -3.62 15.05 11.34
CA ALA A 2 -4.02 15.54 10.02
C ALA A 2 -2.86 16.00 9.11
N GLY A 3 -1.90 16.78 9.63
CA GLY A 3 -0.73 17.21 8.85
C GLY A 3 0.17 16.05 8.38
N LEU A 4 0.26 14.98 9.17
CA LEU A 4 1.05 13.80 8.84
C LEU A 4 0.36 12.96 7.75
N LEU A 5 -0.97 12.89 7.77
CA LEU A 5 -1.78 12.29 6.70
C LEU A 5 -1.70 13.09 5.40
N ILE A 6 -1.75 14.42 5.47
CA ILE A 6 -1.61 15.29 4.29
C ILE A 6 -0.23 15.12 3.66
N ALA A 7 0.83 15.19 4.48
CA ALA A 7 2.20 14.96 4.02
C ALA A 7 2.37 13.55 3.43
N TRP A 8 1.72 12.56 4.03
CA TRP A 8 1.73 11.19 3.53
C TRP A 8 1.08 11.08 2.14
N VAL A 9 -0.12 11.64 1.96
CA VAL A 9 -0.85 11.59 0.67
C VAL A 9 -0.09 12.35 -0.43
N ILE A 10 0.49 13.51 -0.11
CA ILE A 10 1.33 14.26 -1.07
C ILE A 10 2.58 13.45 -1.42
N GLY A 11 3.23 12.85 -0.41
CA GLY A 11 4.41 12.02 -0.60
C GLY A 11 4.13 10.79 -1.46
N THR A 12 3.02 10.09 -1.22
CA THR A 12 2.63 8.92 -2.02
C THR A 12 2.24 9.31 -3.44
N PHE A 13 1.55 10.43 -3.63
CA PHE A 13 1.29 10.96 -4.98
C PHE A 13 2.58 11.19 -5.77
N LEU A 14 3.54 11.94 -5.20
CA LEU A 14 4.82 12.22 -5.85
C LEU A 14 5.60 10.93 -6.11
N TYR A 15 5.62 10.02 -5.14
CA TYR A 15 6.23 8.72 -5.28
C TYR A 15 5.65 7.94 -6.47
N PHE A 16 4.32 7.84 -6.59
CA PHE A 16 3.72 7.10 -7.69
C PHE A 16 3.96 7.73 -9.04
N LYS A 17 3.87 9.07 -9.15
CA LYS A 17 4.16 9.75 -10.40
C LYS A 17 5.60 9.48 -10.84
N ILE A 18 6.57 9.73 -9.97
CA ILE A 18 8.00 9.60 -10.31
C ILE A 18 8.42 8.14 -10.54
N VAL A 19 8.04 7.24 -9.64
CA VAL A 19 8.55 5.86 -9.66
C VAL A 19 7.90 5.03 -10.76
N ILE A 20 6.63 5.24 -11.07
CA ILE A 20 5.98 4.52 -12.19
C ILE A 20 6.50 5.05 -13.52
N ASP A 21 6.65 6.36 -13.68
CA ASP A 21 7.25 6.95 -14.89
C ASP A 21 8.65 6.36 -15.14
N TRP A 22 9.47 6.33 -14.10
CA TRP A 22 10.85 5.85 -14.19
C TRP A 22 10.96 4.32 -14.35
N ALA A 23 10.11 3.54 -13.69
CA ALA A 23 10.22 2.09 -13.69
C ALA A 23 9.67 1.42 -14.95
N PHE A 24 8.76 2.09 -15.65
CA PHE A 24 8.07 1.56 -16.83
C PHE A 24 8.28 2.42 -18.09
N ASP A 25 9.13 3.44 -18.03
CA ASP A 25 9.37 4.38 -19.14
C ASP A 25 8.06 4.88 -19.78
N ALA A 26 7.03 5.10 -18.96
CA ALA A 26 5.66 5.37 -19.40
C ALA A 26 5.13 6.63 -18.72
N ASP A 27 4.47 7.54 -19.46
CA ASP A 27 3.92 8.75 -18.86
C ASP A 27 2.58 8.45 -18.16
N ILE A 28 2.62 8.18 -16.85
CA ILE A 28 1.39 8.02 -16.08
C ILE A 28 0.72 9.39 -15.91
N MET A 29 -0.55 9.48 -16.31
CA MET A 29 -1.35 10.68 -16.08
C MET A 29 -1.39 11.08 -14.59
N ILE A 30 -1.30 12.38 -14.33
CA ILE A 30 -1.40 12.97 -12.98
C ILE A 30 -2.67 12.49 -12.25
N SER A 31 -3.81 12.39 -12.95
CA SER A 31 -5.08 11.90 -12.40
C SER A 31 -4.97 10.45 -11.89
N ALA A 32 -4.27 9.58 -12.60
CA ALA A 32 -4.05 8.20 -12.19
C ALA A 32 -3.17 8.14 -10.93
N ALA A 33 -2.08 8.91 -10.89
CA ALA A 33 -1.22 8.98 -9.72
C ALA A 33 -1.98 9.50 -8.48
N ILE A 34 -2.86 10.51 -8.64
CA ILE A 34 -3.73 11.02 -7.56
C ILE A 34 -4.68 9.91 -7.07
N LEU A 35 -5.35 9.20 -7.98
CA LEU A 35 -6.28 8.14 -7.62
C LEU A 35 -5.59 7.00 -6.86
N ILE A 36 -4.39 6.61 -7.28
CA ILE A 36 -3.59 5.60 -6.56
C ILE A 36 -3.18 6.12 -5.18
N ALA A 37 -2.79 7.39 -5.06
CA ALA A 37 -2.45 7.98 -3.77
C ALA A 37 -3.65 8.02 -2.80
N ILE A 38 -4.85 8.32 -3.30
CA ILE A 38 -6.10 8.27 -2.51
C ILE A 38 -6.42 6.85 -2.08
N LEU A 39 -6.31 5.89 -3.01
CA LEU A 39 -6.49 4.46 -2.73
C LEU A 39 -5.53 3.99 -1.62
N GLU A 40 -4.23 4.29 -1.76
CA GLU A 40 -3.21 3.98 -0.76
C GLU A 40 -3.47 4.66 0.58
N GLY A 41 -3.81 5.95 0.58
CA GLY A 41 -4.12 6.68 1.81
C GLY A 41 -5.31 6.08 2.56
N THR A 42 -6.37 5.71 1.84
CA THR A 42 -7.57 5.09 2.42
C THR A 42 -7.26 3.70 2.98
N SER A 43 -6.51 2.89 2.22
CA SER A 43 -6.06 1.56 2.63
C SER A 43 -5.15 1.61 3.86
N ALA A 44 -4.22 2.57 3.93
CA ALA A 44 -3.36 2.77 5.08
C ALA A 44 -4.16 3.14 6.33
N ILE A 45 -5.10 4.08 6.23
CA ILE A 45 -5.99 4.46 7.35
C ILE A 45 -6.79 3.26 7.83
N PHE A 46 -7.36 2.47 6.91
CA PHE A 46 -8.14 1.29 7.23
C PHE A 46 -7.32 0.25 8.02
N VAL A 47 -6.15 -0.15 7.51
CA VAL A 47 -5.34 -1.19 8.16
C VAL A 47 -4.76 -0.72 9.48
N VAL A 48 -4.29 0.53 9.57
CA VAL A 48 -3.81 1.12 10.83
C VAL A 48 -4.94 1.25 11.85
N GLY A 49 -6.13 1.65 11.42
CA GLY A 49 -7.32 1.71 12.27
C GLY A 49 -7.69 0.34 12.85
N LEU A 50 -7.68 -0.71 12.02
CA LEU A 50 -7.88 -2.08 12.47
C LEU A 50 -6.83 -2.53 13.49
N HIS A 51 -5.56 -2.20 13.25
CA HIS A 51 -4.48 -2.49 14.20
C HIS A 51 -4.71 -1.78 15.54
N ALA A 52 -5.11 -0.51 15.52
CA ALA A 52 -5.43 0.25 16.72
C ALA A 52 -6.61 -0.36 17.50
N VAL A 53 -7.69 -0.78 16.83
CA VAL A 53 -8.84 -1.46 17.47
C VAL A 53 -8.40 -2.77 18.14
N GLN A 54 -7.55 -3.55 17.48
CA GLN A 54 -7.03 -4.80 18.05
C GLN A 54 -6.13 -4.55 19.28
N LEU A 55 -5.38 -3.44 19.31
CA LEU A 55 -4.60 -3.01 20.49
C LEU A 55 -5.50 -2.57 21.65
N LEU A 56 -6.59 -1.85 21.37
CA LEU A 56 -7.55 -1.42 22.40
C LEU A 56 -8.26 -2.61 23.06
N ASN A 57 -8.53 -3.67 22.29
CA ASN A 57 -9.17 -4.89 22.78
C ASN A 57 -8.18 -5.89 23.42
N TYR A 58 -6.89 -5.57 23.46
CA TYR A 58 -5.90 -6.44 24.11
C TYR A 58 -5.94 -6.25 25.63
N ASP A 59 -5.93 -7.35 26.38
CA ASP A 59 -5.80 -7.30 27.84
C ASP A 59 -4.35 -7.06 28.25
N TRP A 60 -4.05 -5.79 28.57
CA TRP A 60 -2.73 -5.35 29.00
C TRP A 60 -2.41 -5.73 30.45
N ALA A 61 -3.40 -6.15 31.25
CA ALA A 61 -3.19 -6.49 32.66
C ALA A 61 -2.55 -7.87 32.83
N THR A 62 -2.77 -8.78 31.88
CA THR A 62 -2.29 -10.17 31.95
C THR A 62 -1.16 -10.48 30.95
N GLY A 63 -0.89 -9.58 30.00
CA GLY A 63 0.03 -9.80 28.89
C GLY A 63 1.26 -8.90 28.89
N SER A 64 2.39 -9.40 28.36
CA SER A 64 3.54 -8.54 28.05
C SER A 64 3.23 -7.65 26.85
N ILE A 65 3.76 -6.41 26.85
CA ILE A 65 3.63 -5.47 25.73
C ILE A 65 4.06 -6.13 24.41
N SER A 66 5.20 -6.84 24.39
CA SER A 66 5.67 -7.52 23.17
C SER A 66 4.72 -8.61 22.66
N THR A 67 4.08 -9.34 23.58
CA THR A 67 3.13 -10.40 23.24
C THR A 67 1.86 -9.80 22.66
N GLY A 68 1.38 -8.69 23.22
CA GLY A 68 0.25 -7.92 22.71
C GLY A 68 0.48 -7.47 21.28
N PHE A 69 1.60 -6.78 21.03
CA PHE A 69 1.96 -6.32 19.68
C PHE A 69 2.05 -7.46 18.67
N ARG A 70 2.76 -8.55 18.99
CA ARG A 70 2.88 -9.71 18.10
C ARG A 70 1.53 -10.35 17.78
N THR A 71 0.64 -10.40 18.76
CA THR A 71 -0.72 -10.95 18.60
C THR A 71 -1.57 -10.06 17.70
N THR A 72 -1.52 -8.74 17.91
CA THR A 72 -2.24 -7.75 17.11
C THR A 72 -1.76 -7.73 15.65
N VAL A 73 -0.44 -7.77 15.42
CA VAL A 73 0.13 -7.89 14.06
C VAL A 73 -0.33 -9.18 13.39
N ARG A 74 -0.28 -10.32 14.09
CA ARG A 74 -0.77 -11.60 13.54
C ARG A 74 -2.24 -11.56 13.14
N LYS A 75 -3.09 -10.97 13.98
CA LYS A 75 -4.53 -10.81 13.68
C LYS A 75 -4.79 -9.89 12.49
N THR A 76 -3.94 -8.87 12.29
CA THR A 76 -4.08 -7.92 11.18
C THR A 76 -3.34 -8.34 9.91
N ALA A 77 -2.44 -9.31 9.96
CA ALA A 77 -1.60 -9.73 8.83
C ALA A 77 -2.42 -10.22 7.62
N LEU A 78 -3.46 -11.01 7.84
CA LEU A 78 -4.32 -11.51 6.76
C LEU A 78 -5.06 -10.37 6.06
N ILE A 79 -5.55 -9.40 6.83
CA ILE A 79 -6.24 -8.22 6.29
C ILE A 79 -5.24 -7.34 5.53
N LEU A 80 -4.06 -7.10 6.10
CA LEU A 80 -2.98 -6.35 5.44
C LEU A 80 -2.61 -6.99 4.09
N PHE A 81 -2.47 -8.32 4.04
CA PHE A 81 -2.22 -9.05 2.79
C PHE A 81 -3.37 -8.90 1.78
N ALA A 82 -4.62 -9.03 2.23
CA ALA A 82 -5.78 -8.82 1.37
C ALA A 82 -5.84 -7.37 0.83
N THR A 83 -5.52 -6.37 1.66
CA THR A 83 -5.44 -4.97 1.26
C THR A 83 -4.32 -4.72 0.24
N MET A 84 -3.17 -5.37 0.37
CA MET A 84 -2.11 -5.32 -0.65
C MET A 84 -2.60 -5.84 -2.00
N LEU A 85 -3.22 -7.02 -2.03
CA LEU A 85 -3.75 -7.59 -3.27
C LEU A 85 -4.82 -6.69 -3.89
N PHE A 86 -5.70 -6.14 -3.05
CA PHE A 86 -6.71 -5.17 -3.48
C PHE A 86 -6.07 -3.92 -4.10
N ASN A 87 -5.08 -3.31 -3.43
CA ASN A 87 -4.39 -2.13 -3.95
C ASN A 87 -3.68 -2.42 -5.28
N ILE A 88 -3.02 -3.57 -5.41
CA ILE A 88 -2.37 -3.98 -6.67
C ILE A 88 -3.39 -4.06 -7.80
N ILE A 89 -4.52 -4.75 -7.58
CA ILE A 89 -5.57 -4.91 -8.60
C ILE A 89 -6.17 -3.55 -8.97
N CYS A 90 -6.56 -2.74 -7.98
CA CYS A 90 -7.18 -1.44 -8.21
C CYS A 90 -6.22 -0.44 -8.87
N ALA A 91 -4.96 -0.36 -8.43
CA ALA A 91 -3.96 0.50 -9.04
C ALA A 91 -3.74 0.12 -10.52
N ARG A 92 -3.75 -1.18 -10.81
CA ARG A 92 -3.65 -1.67 -12.19
C ARG A 92 -4.84 -1.19 -13.04
N LEU A 93 -6.07 -1.35 -12.53
CA LEU A 93 -7.29 -0.88 -13.20
C LEU A 93 -7.29 0.64 -13.44
N ILE A 94 -6.84 1.41 -12.46
CA ILE A 94 -6.71 2.87 -12.57
C ILE A 94 -5.74 3.22 -13.71
N ILE A 95 -4.54 2.62 -13.72
CA ILE A 95 -3.53 2.92 -14.75
C ILE A 95 -4.01 2.51 -16.14
N PHE A 96 -4.69 1.37 -16.29
CA PHE A 96 -5.30 0.99 -17.57
C PHE A 96 -6.34 1.99 -18.08
N GLY A 97 -7.12 2.58 -17.17
CA GLY A 97 -8.11 3.58 -17.53
C GLY A 97 -7.50 4.88 -18.06
N PHE A 98 -6.22 5.16 -17.76
CA PHE A 98 -5.59 6.45 -18.03
C PHE A 98 -4.30 6.39 -18.88
N SER A 99 -3.63 5.25 -19.02
CA SER A 99 -2.42 5.11 -19.85
C SER A 99 -2.64 4.08 -20.97
N SER A 100 -2.67 4.56 -22.21
CA SER A 100 -2.80 3.73 -23.41
C SER A 100 -1.50 2.96 -23.75
N GLU A 101 -0.34 3.49 -23.37
CA GLU A 101 0.98 2.88 -23.60
C GLU A 101 1.17 1.62 -22.74
N LEU A 102 0.86 1.70 -21.44
CA LEU A 102 0.83 0.55 -20.52
C LEU A 102 -0.26 -0.47 -20.88
N ASN A 103 -1.34 -0.01 -21.54
CA ASN A 103 -2.37 -0.90 -22.08
C ASN A 103 -1.84 -1.73 -23.25
N GLY A 104 -0.92 -1.19 -24.06
CA GLY A 104 -0.27 -1.90 -25.17
C GLY A 104 0.66 -3.02 -24.70
N GLU A 105 1.53 -2.74 -23.74
CA GLU A 105 2.45 -3.73 -23.17
C GLU A 105 1.71 -4.87 -22.46
N ILE A 106 0.61 -4.56 -21.77
CA ILE A 106 -0.17 -5.59 -21.08
C ILE A 106 -1.17 -6.30 -22.02
N ARG A 107 -1.64 -5.67 -23.08
CA ARG A 107 -2.38 -6.39 -24.14
C ARG A 107 -1.48 -7.42 -24.82
N ASN A 108 -0.21 -7.09 -25.05
CA ASN A 108 0.79 -8.07 -25.49
C ASN A 108 1.10 -9.13 -24.40
N PHE A 109 1.05 -8.78 -23.11
CA PHE A 109 1.16 -9.72 -21.98
C PHE A 109 0.03 -10.77 -21.94
N CYS A 110 -1.22 -10.39 -22.23
CA CYS A 110 -2.35 -11.32 -22.35
C CYS A 110 -2.23 -12.25 -23.58
N GLN A 111 -1.49 -11.84 -24.61
CA GLN A 111 -1.33 -12.62 -25.85
C GLN A 111 -0.11 -13.55 -25.85
N THR A 112 0.95 -13.25 -25.07
CA THR A 112 2.25 -13.96 -25.15
C THR A 112 2.55 -14.89 -23.97
N GLY A 113 1.67 -14.95 -22.96
CA GLY A 113 1.80 -15.87 -21.84
C GLY A 113 2.52 -15.25 -20.63
N CYS A 114 1.70 -14.84 -19.66
CA CYS A 114 1.84 -14.68 -18.20
C CYS A 114 3.16 -14.29 -17.48
N LEU A 115 4.35 -14.37 -18.09
CA LEU A 115 5.63 -14.25 -17.37
C LEU A 115 6.70 -13.49 -18.18
N VAL A 116 6.30 -12.51 -18.97
CA VAL A 116 7.27 -11.61 -19.62
C VAL A 116 7.85 -10.65 -18.56
N HIS A 117 8.96 -11.07 -17.96
CA HIS A 117 10.04 -10.22 -17.41
C HIS A 117 9.75 -9.32 -16.19
N GLY A 118 9.33 -9.86 -15.04
CA GLY A 118 9.48 -9.17 -13.74
C GLY A 118 8.71 -7.85 -13.56
N THR A 119 7.97 -7.40 -14.56
CA THR A 119 7.19 -6.16 -14.59
C THR A 119 6.03 -6.20 -13.60
N ILE A 120 5.32 -7.34 -13.50
CA ILE A 120 4.24 -7.49 -12.52
C ILE A 120 4.75 -7.51 -11.07
N LEU A 121 5.93 -8.11 -10.86
CA LEU A 121 6.57 -8.13 -9.55
C LEU A 121 7.05 -6.72 -9.18
N LYS A 122 7.74 -6.03 -10.09
CA LYS A 122 8.15 -4.63 -9.93
C LYS A 122 6.95 -3.74 -9.64
N PHE A 123 5.87 -3.86 -10.42
CA PHE A 123 4.63 -3.11 -10.23
C PHE A 123 4.05 -3.36 -8.84
N SER A 124 3.87 -4.63 -8.47
CA SER A 124 3.33 -5.02 -7.17
C SER A 124 4.15 -4.44 -6.03
N VAL A 125 5.48 -4.52 -6.12
CA VAL A 125 6.40 -3.98 -5.13
C VAL A 125 6.27 -2.46 -5.03
N ILE A 126 6.23 -1.75 -6.16
CA ILE A 126 6.06 -0.28 -6.18
C ILE A 126 4.77 0.12 -5.48
N ILE A 127 3.66 -0.57 -5.75
CA ILE A 127 2.34 -0.29 -5.16
C ILE A 127 2.33 -0.54 -3.65
N ILE A 128 2.89 -1.65 -3.16
CA ILE A 128 2.75 -2.04 -1.75
C ILE A 128 3.76 -1.38 -0.80
N ILE A 129 4.89 -0.88 -1.31
CA ILE A 129 5.96 -0.30 -0.47
C ILE A 129 5.43 0.83 0.42
N PRO A 130 4.69 1.82 -0.10
CA PRO A 130 4.14 2.88 0.74
C PRO A 130 3.23 2.34 1.84
N LEU A 131 2.28 1.45 1.52
CA LEU A 131 1.39 0.83 2.51
C LEU A 131 2.18 0.15 3.64
N LEU A 132 3.19 -0.64 3.28
CA LEU A 132 4.07 -1.33 4.23
C LEU A 132 4.82 -0.35 5.12
N PHE A 133 5.37 0.72 4.52
CA PHE A 133 6.12 1.72 5.28
C PHE A 133 5.21 2.48 6.24
N HIS A 134 4.00 2.86 5.82
CA HIS A 134 3.02 3.50 6.71
C HIS A 134 2.65 2.58 7.86
N TYR A 135 2.29 1.33 7.55
CA TYR A 135 1.91 0.35 8.57
C TYR A 135 3.05 0.12 9.56
N ALA A 136 4.28 -0.08 9.08
CA ALA A 136 5.45 -0.24 9.94
C ALA A 136 5.70 0.98 10.83
N ALA A 137 5.59 2.20 10.29
CA ALA A 137 5.74 3.44 11.06
C ALA A 137 4.66 3.55 12.15
N ALA A 138 3.41 3.20 11.83
CA ALA A 138 2.31 3.21 12.78
C ALA A 138 2.52 2.18 13.91
N VAL A 139 2.87 0.94 13.57
CA VAL A 139 3.13 -0.14 14.55
C VAL A 139 4.34 0.19 15.43
N ALA A 140 5.43 0.72 14.86
CA ALA A 140 6.60 1.12 15.64
C ALA A 140 6.30 2.31 16.56
N GLY A 141 5.53 3.29 16.07
CA GLY A 141 5.08 4.45 16.84
C GLY A 141 4.21 4.06 18.02
N THR A 142 3.23 3.16 17.82
CA THR A 142 2.39 2.65 18.91
C THR A 142 3.20 1.83 19.90
N TYR A 143 4.12 0.98 19.44
CA TYR A 143 5.00 0.20 20.34
C TYR A 143 5.86 1.10 21.24
N ARG A 144 6.47 2.14 20.67
CA ARG A 144 7.27 3.10 21.44
C ARG A 144 6.43 3.86 22.47
N THR A 145 5.18 4.19 22.15
CA THR A 145 4.30 4.94 23.05
C THR A 145 3.79 4.08 24.21
N ALA A 146 3.69 2.76 24.00
CA ALA A 146 3.25 1.81 25.02
C ALA A 146 4.34 1.38 26.02
N LYS A 147 5.62 1.63 25.72
CA LYS A 147 6.78 1.32 26.58
C LYS A 147 7.18 2.54 27.42
#